data_AF-A0A1G4KPW3-F1
#
_entry.id   AF-A0A1G4KPW3-F1
#
_cell.length_a   1.000
_cell.length_b   1.000
_cell.length_c   1.000
_cell.angle_alpha   90.00
_cell.angle_beta   90.00
_cell.angle_gamma   90.00
#
_symmetry.space_group_name_H-M   'P 1'
#
loop_
_entity.id
_entity.type
_entity.pdbx_description
1 polymer ?
#
loop_
_entity_poly.entity_id
_entity_poly.type
_entity_poly.pdbx_seq_one_letter_code
_entity_poly.pdbx_strand_id
1 'polypeptide(L)'
;MAPPVPVYTRDEVKMQFPQYMMKFLPSNCELYSIIQNQCTFSADEIICVPFKRVFAKCRRGNQEAKRNIIPENGGLNLTGKKLIPREYTVIEVTDSLTNKYDNSSLMDRFFEAERDLMIRFQEYEERNSKEGEIK
;
A
#
# COMPACT_ATOMS: atom_id res chain seq x y z
N MET A 1 15.18 -12.95 8.38
CA MET A 1 14.08 -11.99 8.16
C MET A 1 13.73 -12.01 6.69
N ALA A 2 12.46 -12.17 6.32
CA ALA A 2 12.05 -12.08 4.92
C ALA A 2 12.17 -10.62 4.44
N PRO A 3 12.57 -10.37 3.19
CA PRO A 3 12.63 -9.02 2.66
C PRO A 3 11.23 -8.38 2.63
N PRO A 4 11.13 -7.05 2.78
CA PRO A 4 9.84 -6.36 2.67
C PRO A 4 9.25 -6.59 1.29
N VAL A 5 7.98 -7.01 1.24
CA VAL A 5 7.26 -7.19 -0.03
C VAL A 5 6.91 -5.80 -0.57
N PRO A 6 7.29 -5.46 -1.82
CA PRO A 6 6.93 -4.17 -2.41
C PRO A 6 5.41 -4.07 -2.57
N VAL A 7 4.85 -2.96 -2.11
CA VAL A 7 3.44 -2.61 -2.25
C VAL A 7 3.34 -1.54 -3.34
N TYR A 8 2.60 -1.81 -4.39
CA TYR A 8 2.41 -0.86 -5.50
C TYR A 8 1.07 -0.16 -5.39
N THR A 9 1.06 1.15 -5.60
CA THR A 9 -0.15 1.94 -5.80
C THR A 9 -0.80 1.62 -7.14
N ARG A 10 -2.08 1.97 -7.27
CA ARG A 10 -2.83 1.76 -8.51
C ARG A 10 -2.18 2.43 -9.72
N ASP A 11 -1.61 3.63 -9.56
CA ASP A 11 -0.95 4.33 -10.67
C ASP A 11 0.41 3.74 -11.03
N GLU A 12 1.19 3.27 -10.06
CA GLU A 12 2.43 2.53 -10.32
C GLU A 12 2.16 1.21 -11.05
N VAL A 13 1.08 0.51 -10.70
CA VAL A 13 0.64 -0.69 -11.42
C VAL A 13 0.18 -0.38 -12.83
N LYS A 14 -0.50 0.75 -13.08
CA LYS A 14 -0.87 1.14 -14.46
C LYS A 14 0.38 1.30 -15.33
N MET A 15 1.42 1.89 -14.76
CA MET A 15 2.66 2.16 -15.46
C MET A 15 3.52 0.89 -15.64
N GLN A 16 3.65 0.06 -14.60
CA GLN A 16 4.58 -1.08 -14.59
C GLN A 16 3.94 -2.41 -14.97
N PHE A 17 2.64 -2.59 -14.72
CA PHE A 17 1.94 -3.86 -14.92
C PHE A 17 0.50 -3.67 -15.44
N PRO A 18 0.32 -3.13 -16.65
CA PRO A 18 -0.99 -2.80 -17.21
C PRO A 18 -1.92 -4.02 -17.33
N GLN A 19 -1.39 -5.24 -17.40
CA GLN A 19 -2.17 -6.48 -17.43
C GLN A 19 -3.01 -6.75 -16.18
N TYR A 20 -2.69 -6.12 -15.04
CA TYR A 20 -3.46 -6.25 -13.79
C TYR A 20 -4.47 -5.12 -13.61
N MET A 21 -4.54 -4.14 -14.53
CA MET A 21 -5.54 -3.08 -14.53
C MET A 21 -6.86 -3.55 -15.12
N MET A 22 -7.63 -4.33 -14.36
CA MET A 22 -8.94 -4.81 -14.81
C MET A 22 -10.08 -4.34 -13.90
N LYS A 23 -11.24 -4.10 -14.51
CA LYS A 23 -12.51 -3.73 -13.85
C LYS A 23 -13.02 -4.84 -12.91
N PHE A 24 -12.52 -6.06 -13.08
CA PHE A 24 -12.83 -7.24 -12.28
C PHE A 24 -11.54 -7.88 -11.77
N LEU A 25 -11.57 -8.40 -10.53
CA LEU A 25 -10.44 -9.08 -9.92
C LEU A 25 -10.11 -10.37 -10.72
N PRO A 26 -8.89 -10.53 -11.23
CA PRO A 26 -8.50 -11.74 -11.96
C PRO A 26 -8.59 -13.00 -11.08
N SER A 27 -8.92 -14.15 -11.67
CA SER A 27 -9.04 -15.44 -10.95
C SER A 27 -7.75 -15.90 -10.24
N ASN A 28 -6.61 -15.34 -10.62
CA ASN A 28 -5.30 -15.58 -10.00
C ASN A 28 -4.95 -14.58 -8.89
N CYS A 29 -5.89 -13.73 -8.48
CA CYS A 29 -5.71 -12.74 -7.43
C CYS A 29 -6.65 -13.00 -6.26
N GLU A 30 -6.13 -12.77 -5.06
CA GLU A 30 -6.89 -12.85 -3.81
C GLU A 30 -6.91 -11.47 -3.14
N LEU A 31 -8.05 -11.10 -2.55
CA LEU A 31 -8.19 -9.85 -1.82
C LEU A 31 -7.86 -10.04 -0.35
N TYR A 32 -7.10 -9.10 0.19
CA TYR A 32 -6.74 -9.00 1.59
C TYR A 32 -7.05 -7.60 2.06
N SER A 33 -7.52 -7.46 3.30
CA SER A 33 -7.71 -6.14 3.89
C SER A 33 -7.00 -6.02 5.22
N ILE A 34 -6.40 -4.87 5.47
CA ILE A 34 -5.76 -4.53 6.72
C ILE A 34 -6.41 -3.25 7.22
N ILE A 35 -6.85 -3.24 8.47
CA ILE A 35 -7.30 -2.03 9.14
C ILE A 35 -6.10 -1.48 9.90
N GLN A 36 -5.64 -0.29 9.54
CA GLN A 36 -4.58 0.44 10.22
C GLN A 36 -5.14 1.77 10.68
N ASN A 37 -4.67 2.31 11.80
CA ASN A 37 -5.06 3.64 12.21
C ASN A 37 -4.19 4.67 11.51
N GLN A 38 -4.80 5.65 10.84
CA GLN A 38 -4.12 6.85 10.37
C GLN A 38 -4.22 7.89 11.48
N CYS A 39 -3.08 8.38 11.95
CA CYS A 39 -3.03 9.33 13.06
C CYS A 39 -2.44 10.67 12.61
N THR A 40 -3.04 11.75 13.08
CA THR A 40 -2.55 13.11 12.94
C THR A 40 -2.35 13.73 14.32
N PHE A 41 -1.60 14.83 14.38
CA PHE A 41 -1.29 15.54 15.61
C PHE A 41 -1.88 16.94 15.55
N SER A 42 -2.75 17.24 16.51
CA SER A 42 -3.12 18.60 16.89
C SER A 42 -2.33 18.97 18.15
N ALA A 43 -2.08 20.25 18.38
CA ALA A 43 -1.11 20.76 19.35
C ALA A 43 -0.99 20.00 20.69
N ASP A 44 -2.10 19.53 21.25
CA ASP A 44 -2.22 18.83 22.53
C ASP A 44 -2.81 17.41 22.41
N GLU A 45 -3.18 16.95 21.22
CA GLU A 45 -3.87 15.67 21.04
C GLU A 45 -3.46 14.89 19.78
N ILE A 46 -3.48 13.57 19.91
CA ILE A 46 -3.30 12.64 18.79
C ILE A 46 -4.67 12.12 18.38
N ILE A 47 -5.05 12.41 17.13
CA ILE A 47 -6.33 11.99 16.57
C ILE A 47 -6.04 10.84 15.62
N CYS A 48 -6.59 9.66 15.90
CA CYS A 48 -6.44 8.47 15.07
C CYS A 48 -7.78 8.03 14.49
N VAL A 49 -7.84 7.84 13.18
CA VAL A 49 -9.01 7.33 12.48
C VAL A 49 -8.72 5.97 11.84
N PRO A 50 -9.65 5.01 11.90
CA PRO A 50 -9.44 3.70 11.29
C PRO A 50 -9.43 3.82 9.76
N PHE A 51 -8.37 3.32 9.14
CA PHE A 51 -8.16 3.29 7.70
C PHE A 51 -8.11 1.84 7.22
N LYS A 52 -9.11 1.43 6.44
CA LYS A 52 -9.12 0.10 5.83
C LYS A 52 -8.39 0.15 4.50
N ARG A 53 -7.21 -0.48 4.44
CA ARG A 53 -6.48 -0.75 3.20
C ARG A 53 -6.93 -2.06 2.60
N VAL A 54 -7.17 -2.09 1.30
CA VAL A 54 -7.47 -3.33 0.56
C VAL A 54 -6.37 -3.57 -0.44
N PHE A 55 -5.85 -4.79 -0.44
CA PHE A 55 -4.79 -5.25 -1.30
C PHE A 55 -5.27 -6.42 -2.16
N ALA A 56 -4.83 -6.45 -3.41
CA ALA A 56 -4.93 -7.63 -4.27
C ALA A 56 -3.55 -8.30 -4.34
N LYS A 57 -3.45 -9.52 -3.82
CA LYS A 57 -2.26 -10.37 -3.97
C LYS A 57 -2.47 -11.23 -5.21
N CYS A 58 -1.83 -10.84 -6.31
CA CYS A 58 -1.93 -11.53 -7.58
C CYS A 58 -0.77 -12.52 -7.75
N ARG A 59 -1.10 -13.76 -8.08
CA ARG A 59 -0.10 -14.76 -8.46
C ARG A 59 0.39 -14.43 -9.87
N ARG A 60 1.68 -14.14 -10.01
CA ARG A 60 2.31 -13.96 -11.32
C ARG A 60 2.37 -15.31 -12.01
N GLY A 61 1.64 -15.46 -13.11
CA GLY A 61 1.56 -16.73 -13.85
C GLY A 61 2.54 -16.76 -15.02
N ASN A 62 3.40 -17.78 -15.06
CA ASN A 62 3.63 -18.47 -16.33
C ASN A 62 2.42 -19.39 -16.53
N GLN A 63 1.82 -19.38 -17.71
CA GLN A 63 0.59 -20.10 -18.05
C GLN A 63 0.68 -21.63 -17.81
N GLU A 64 1.89 -22.16 -17.60
CA GLU A 64 2.19 -23.57 -17.36
C GLU A 64 2.12 -24.02 -15.89
N ALA A 65 2.04 -23.11 -14.92
CA ALA A 65 2.01 -23.48 -13.50
C ALA A 65 0.60 -23.90 -13.01
N LYS A 66 -0.10 -24.72 -13.81
CA LYS A 66 -1.27 -25.46 -13.34
C LYS A 66 -0.78 -26.75 -12.67
N ARG A 67 -1.08 -26.91 -11.38
CA ARG A 67 -1.12 -28.18 -10.61
C ARG A 67 0.11 -28.66 -9.83
N ASN A 68 1.19 -27.89 -9.66
CA ASN A 68 2.22 -28.28 -8.69
C ASN A 68 2.08 -27.46 -7.39
N ILE A 69 2.02 -28.17 -6.26
CA ILE A 69 2.17 -27.61 -4.91
C ILE A 69 3.61 -27.12 -4.84
N ILE A 70 3.83 -25.85 -5.20
CA ILE A 70 5.13 -25.21 -5.15
C ILE A 70 5.17 -24.45 -3.82
N PRO A 71 6.13 -24.77 -2.92
CA PRO A 71 6.29 -24.05 -1.66
C PRO A 71 6.60 -22.58 -1.92
N GLU A 72 6.11 -21.69 -1.05
CA GLU A 72 6.25 -20.23 -1.19
C GLU A 72 7.72 -19.78 -1.29
N ASN A 73 8.64 -20.54 -0.68
CA ASN A 73 10.07 -20.24 -0.66
C ASN A 73 10.88 -20.95 -1.77
N GLY A 74 10.20 -21.61 -2.72
CA GLY A 74 10.88 -22.53 -3.65
C GLY A 74 11.36 -23.80 -2.91
N GLY A 75 11.79 -24.80 -3.69
CA GLY A 75 12.17 -26.10 -3.15
C GLY A 75 12.73 -27.02 -4.23
N LEU A 76 13.10 -28.24 -3.86
CA LEU A 76 13.46 -29.28 -4.82
C LEU A 76 12.27 -30.23 -4.96
N ASN A 77 11.88 -30.54 -6.19
CA ASN A 77 10.99 -31.68 -6.43
C ASN A 77 11.70 -32.99 -6.04
N LEU A 78 10.93 -34.08 -5.89
CA LEU A 78 11.45 -35.44 -5.62
C LEU A 78 12.51 -35.91 -6.65
N THR A 79 12.59 -35.26 -7.80
CA THR A 79 13.55 -35.50 -8.89
C THR A 79 14.76 -34.54 -8.89
N GLY A 80 14.94 -33.72 -7.85
CA GLY A 80 16.06 -32.78 -7.74
C GLY A 80 15.97 -31.55 -8.66
N LYS A 81 14.84 -31.31 -9.32
CA LYS A 81 14.60 -30.07 -10.08
C LYS A 81 14.24 -28.92 -9.16
N LYS A 82 14.91 -27.78 -9.33
CA LYS A 82 14.66 -26.53 -8.61
C LYS A 82 13.28 -25.98 -8.98
N LEU A 83 12.38 -25.91 -8.00
CA LEU A 83 11.10 -25.25 -8.12
C LEU A 83 11.32 -23.75 -8.11
N ILE A 84 10.83 -23.08 -9.15
CA ILE A 84 10.81 -21.62 -9.23
C ILE A 84 9.81 -21.13 -8.17
N PRO A 85 10.23 -20.25 -7.23
CA PRO A 85 9.32 -19.73 -6.21
C PRO A 85 8.13 -19.04 -6.86
N ARG A 86 6.96 -19.14 -6.21
CA ARG A 86 5.77 -18.42 -6.67
C ARG A 86 5.99 -16.93 -6.44
N GLU A 87 6.10 -16.17 -7.52
CA GLU A 87 6.22 -14.72 -7.44
C GLU A 87 4.81 -14.12 -7.30
N TYR A 88 4.62 -13.30 -6.27
CA TYR A 88 3.37 -12.60 -6.00
C TYR A 88 3.59 -11.10 -6.16
N THR A 89 2.59 -10.42 -6.73
CA THR A 89 2.54 -8.97 -6.79
C THR A 89 1.41 -8.50 -5.88
N VAL A 90 1.73 -7.59 -4.96
CA VAL A 90 0.75 -6.99 -4.05
C VAL A 90 0.39 -5.60 -4.57
N ILE A 91 -0.89 -5.39 -4.82
CA ILE A 91 -1.44 -4.17 -5.40
C ILE A 91 -2.37 -3.54 -4.37
N GLU A 92 -2.12 -2.30 -3.96
CA GLU A 92 -3.08 -1.55 -3.15
C GLU A 92 -4.25 -1.10 -4.05
N VAL A 93 -5.45 -1.58 -3.71
CA VAL A 93 -6.69 -1.31 -4.44
C VAL A 93 -7.36 -0.04 -3.93
N THR A 94 -7.18 0.24 -2.63
CA THR A 94 -7.69 1.44 -1.97
C THR A 94 -6.84 2.66 -2.31
N ASP A 95 -7.51 3.73 -2.68
CA ASP A 95 -6.97 5.08 -2.76
C ASP A 95 -7.72 5.98 -1.76
N SER A 96 -7.11 7.11 -1.41
CA SER A 96 -7.68 8.23 -0.65
C SER A 96 -9.12 8.57 -1.05
N LEU A 97 -9.45 8.52 -2.35
CA LEU A 97 -10.80 8.79 -2.88
C LEU A 97 -11.81 7.65 -2.67
N THR A 98 -11.33 6.43 -2.44
CA THR A 98 -12.19 5.23 -2.29
C THR A 98 -12.51 4.89 -0.84
N ASN A 99 -11.75 5.45 0.10
CA ASN A 99 -12.05 5.31 1.52
C ASN A 99 -13.04 6.39 1.94
N LYS A 100 -14.34 6.08 1.81
CA LYS A 100 -15.40 6.95 2.29
C LYS A 100 -15.48 6.84 3.80
N TYR A 101 -15.21 7.95 4.47
CA TYR A 101 -15.46 8.07 5.89
C TYR A 101 -16.92 8.47 6.12
N ASP A 102 -17.53 7.93 7.17
CA ASP A 102 -18.81 8.45 7.64
C ASP A 102 -18.60 9.87 8.15
N ASN A 103 -19.52 10.76 7.79
CA ASN A 103 -19.48 12.18 8.11
C ASN A 103 -19.67 12.37 9.61
N SER A 104 -18.57 12.24 10.34
CA SER A 104 -18.52 12.19 11.79
C SER A 104 -17.65 13.34 12.30
N SER A 105 -18.03 13.88 13.46
CA SER A 105 -17.27 14.95 14.13
C SER A 105 -15.78 14.60 14.34
N LEU A 106 -15.44 13.30 14.41
CA LEU A 106 -14.06 12.84 14.50
C LEU A 106 -13.27 13.10 13.21
N MET A 107 -13.89 12.92 12.04
CA MET A 107 -13.23 13.14 10.74
C MET A 107 -12.99 14.61 10.46
N ASP A 108 -13.95 15.48 10.80
CA ASP A 108 -13.78 16.92 10.64
C ASP A 108 -12.57 17.42 11.44
N ARG A 109 -12.48 16.99 12.71
CA ARG A 109 -11.33 17.31 13.58
C ARG A 109 -10.02 16.74 13.04
N PHE A 110 -10.05 15.53 12.49
CA PHE A 110 -8.89 14.90 11.89
C PHE A 110 -8.37 15.70 10.69
N PHE A 111 -9.25 16.09 9.76
CA PHE A 111 -8.85 16.86 8.58
C PHE A 111 -8.40 18.29 8.91
N GLU A 112 -9.00 18.91 9.92
CA GLU A 112 -8.55 20.21 10.44
C GLU A 112 -7.12 20.12 11.00
N ALA A 113 -6.87 19.13 11.86
CA ALA A 113 -5.53 18.90 12.42
C ALA A 113 -4.49 18.56 11.34
N GLU A 114 -4.86 17.78 10.32
CA GLU A 114 -3.95 17.46 9.20
C GLU A 114 -3.59 18.69 8.36
N ARG A 115 -4.56 19.58 8.11
CA ARG A 115 -4.32 20.85 7.41
C ARG A 115 -3.38 21.75 8.20
N ASP A 116 -3.63 21.92 9.50
CA ASP A 116 -2.79 22.72 10.38
C ASP A 116 -1.37 22.19 10.46
N LEU A 117 -1.21 20.87 10.56
CA LEU A 117 0.09 20.21 10.55
C LEU A 117 0.83 20.48 9.24
N MET A 118 0.15 20.41 8.09
CA MET A 118 0.74 20.66 6.78
C MET A 118 1.25 22.11 6.65
N ILE A 119 0.46 23.08 7.11
CA ILE A 119 0.87 24.50 7.12
C ILE A 119 2.13 24.67 7.96
N ARG A 120 2.16 24.12 9.18
CA ARG A 120 3.31 24.22 10.09
C ARG A 120 4.57 23.56 9.51
N PHE A 121 4.43 22.43 8.83
CA PHE A 121 5.55 21.79 8.15
C PHE A 121 6.10 22.66 7.03
N GLN A 122 5.23 23.25 6.21
CA GLN A 122 5.66 24.13 5.14
C GLN A 122 6.38 25.38 5.69
N GLU A 123 5.84 26.01 6.73
CA GLU A 123 6.50 27.14 7.42
C GLU A 123 7.86 26.75 8.03
N TYR A 124 7.99 25.51 8.51
CA TYR A 124 9.26 24.99 9.02
C TYR A 124 10.28 24.81 7.89
N GLU A 125 9.88 24.23 6.75
CA GLU A 125 10.74 24.07 5.58
C GLU A 125 11.19 25.43 5.02
N GLU A 126 10.27 26.39 4.89
CA GLU A 126 10.58 27.74 4.39
C GLU A 126 11.57 28.48 5.31
N ARG A 127 11.45 28.33 6.63
CA ARG A 127 12.41 28.90 7.58
C ARG A 127 13.80 28.28 7.43
N ASN A 128 13.88 26.95 7.36
CA ASN A 128 15.16 26.25 7.21
C ASN A 128 15.83 26.52 5.86
N SER A 129 15.04 26.69 4.80
CA SER A 129 15.58 27.05 3.48
C SER A 129 16.19 28.46 3.49
N LYS A 130 15.56 29.43 4.17
CA LYS A 130 16.09 30.80 4.31
C LYS A 130 17.34 30.86 5.19
N GLU A 131 17.44 30.04 6.23
CA GLU A 131 18.65 29.93 7.05
C GLU A 131 19.82 29.23 6.31
N GLY A 132 19.51 28.35 5.35
CA GLY A 132 20.50 27.67 4.51
C GLY A 132 21.14 28.55 3.42
N GLU A 133 20.47 29.63 2.98
CA GLU A 133 20.96 30.55 1.94
C GLU A 133 21.87 31.67 2.47
N ILE A 134 22.00 31.85 3.79
CA ILE A 134 22.83 32.91 4.41
C ILE A 134 24.27 32.41 4.71
N LYS A 135 24.83 31.49 3.91
CA LYS A 135 26.22 31.04 4.04
C LYS A 135 27.04 31.28 2.80
#